data_AF-A0A2V8J5K7-F1
#
_entry.id   AF-A0A2V8J5K7-F1
#
_cell.length_a   1.000
_cell.length_b   1.000
_cell.length_c   1.000
_cell.angle_alpha   90.00
_cell.angle_beta   90.00
_cell.angle_gamma   90.00
#
_symmetry.space_group_name_H-M   'P 1'
#
loop_
_entity.id
_entity.type
_entity.pdbx_description
1 polymer ?
#
loop_
_entity_poly.entity_id
_entity_poly.type
_entity_poly.pdbx_seq_one_letter_code
_entity_poly.pdbx_strand_id
1 'polypeptide(L)'
;MRMTQTDRRRSNRSRWSMMGLGGVVILSSVLLANGGLPFNLSSEGIDAGRKPTGYPQLVSVEPLPEVAMGGEMCAWVPAPSPVLLAAALRQERSASPSPSVAVADRRGPVALNRSPVRVIRDPYPTYSAVAVDPKNNEIVLQDENLFQLMVYDRLTNTPATARLSEPKRIIGGHDTKVEFNCAIYIDPKSGDLYSVNNDTLDTMTVFSRNQSGNAHPARELSTPHRTYAIAVDEAREEMFLTVQDPPMVVVYNKYAKGQDKPLRVLRGNRTGLEDPHGIGLDTKSGLMFVANYGNVAAHPDGGGNSLPGRGYGEMLAGSGRYEPPSITVYPIRASGDTMPLRIIEGADTQLNWPAHISVDEEHGEVYVANDGTDAILVFGVTDSGNVAPARVLKGPKTQIKNPTGVYVDTVNNELVVANMGNHRATVYPRTAQGDTPPIRTIRTAADGTPALQIGNPGAVAYDSKRDELLVPN
;
A
#
# COMPACT_ATOMS: atom_id res chain seq x y z
N MET A 1 19.69 41.04 -10.31
CA MET A 1 20.54 42.07 -10.97
C MET A 1 21.56 41.34 -11.84
N ARG A 2 21.64 41.63 -13.14
CA ARG A 2 22.63 41.05 -14.07
C ARG A 2 24.04 41.52 -13.70
N MET A 3 25.02 40.62 -13.67
CA MET A 3 26.28 40.77 -14.43
C MET A 3 27.14 39.50 -14.33
N THR A 4 27.73 39.14 -15.46
CA THR A 4 28.58 37.98 -15.71
C THR A 4 30.06 38.36 -15.78
N GLN A 5 30.88 37.36 -15.46
CA GLN A 5 32.18 36.98 -16.07
C GLN A 5 33.53 37.44 -15.50
N THR A 6 34.38 36.39 -15.42
CA THR A 6 35.84 36.28 -15.63
C THR A 6 36.86 36.58 -14.52
N ASP A 7 37.35 35.47 -13.93
CA ASP A 7 38.70 34.88 -14.15
C ASP A 7 39.92 35.29 -13.27
N ARG A 8 40.75 34.26 -13.05
CA ARG A 8 42.17 34.18 -12.61
C ARG A 8 42.56 33.86 -11.15
N ARG A 9 43.36 32.78 -11.10
CA ARG A 9 44.21 32.20 -10.04
C ARG A 9 45.35 33.13 -9.57
N ARG A 10 45.72 33.07 -8.28
CA ARG A 10 47.00 32.52 -7.75
C ARG A 10 47.27 32.91 -6.28
N SER A 11 47.71 31.89 -5.51
CA SER A 11 48.57 31.83 -4.31
C SER A 11 48.97 33.11 -3.54
N ASN A 12 48.94 33.07 -2.20
CA ASN A 12 50.15 32.75 -1.40
C ASN A 12 49.86 32.55 0.10
N ARG A 13 50.78 31.82 0.75
CA ARG A 13 50.86 31.42 2.17
C ARG A 13 51.09 32.62 3.12
N SER A 14 50.68 32.50 4.39
CA SER A 14 51.63 32.52 5.54
C SER A 14 50.98 32.02 6.84
N ARG A 15 51.77 31.30 7.65
CA ARG A 15 51.49 30.80 9.01
C ARG A 15 51.97 31.86 9.99
N TRP A 16 51.24 32.16 11.06
CA TRP A 16 51.83 32.58 12.35
C TRP A 16 50.98 32.02 13.50
N SER A 17 51.67 31.38 14.44
CA SER A 17 51.17 30.80 15.69
C SER A 17 51.90 31.47 16.85
N MET A 18 51.18 31.83 17.92
CA MET A 18 51.57 31.79 19.34
C MET A 18 50.40 32.39 20.16
N MET A 19 49.65 31.62 20.97
CA MET A 19 49.91 31.11 22.33
C MET A 19 49.75 32.15 23.47
N GLY A 20 48.90 31.83 24.45
CA GLY A 20 48.80 32.45 25.78
C GLY A 20 47.37 32.34 26.34
N LEU A 21 46.97 31.26 27.04
CA LEU A 21 47.11 30.94 28.47
C LEU A 21 46.01 31.51 29.38
N GLY A 22 45.40 30.62 30.19
CA GLY A 22 44.57 30.93 31.37
C GLY A 22 43.27 30.12 31.39
N GLY A 23 43.28 28.86 31.86
CA GLY A 23 42.91 28.48 33.24
C GLY A 23 41.50 27.85 33.20
N VAL A 24 41.13 26.76 33.88
CA VAL A 24 41.47 26.32 35.24
C VAL A 24 41.14 24.82 35.37
N VAL A 25 42.10 24.09 35.95
CA VAL A 25 42.03 22.95 36.88
C VAL A 25 40.79 22.03 36.84
N ILE A 26 41.04 20.80 36.39
CA ILE A 26 40.23 19.60 36.66
C ILE A 26 41.00 18.77 37.70
N LEU A 27 40.35 18.35 38.79
CA LEU A 27 40.80 17.18 39.55
C LEU A 27 39.68 16.55 40.39
N SER A 28 39.48 15.25 40.12
CA SER A 28 39.01 14.15 40.99
C SER A 28 37.58 14.26 41.57
N SER A 29 36.80 13.19 41.73
CA SER A 29 37.14 11.81 42.07
C SER A 29 36.00 10.81 41.73
N VAL A 30 36.43 9.57 41.55
CA VAL A 30 35.73 8.30 41.31
C VAL A 30 34.78 7.89 42.42
N LEU A 31 33.63 7.27 42.09
CA LEU A 31 33.13 6.03 42.74
C LEU A 31 31.96 5.37 41.95
N LEU A 32 32.06 4.05 41.86
CA LEU A 32 31.18 3.09 41.18
C LEU A 32 29.87 2.84 41.96
N ALA A 33 28.76 2.56 41.25
CA ALA A 33 28.00 1.30 41.33
C ALA A 33 26.54 1.42 40.82
N ASN A 34 26.16 0.41 40.03
CA ASN A 34 24.83 -0.19 39.87
C ASN A 34 23.66 0.65 39.31
N GLY A 35 23.48 0.53 37.99
CA GLY A 35 22.34 -0.20 37.39
C GLY A 35 20.96 -0.04 38.04
N GLY A 36 20.14 0.80 37.40
CA GLY A 36 18.71 0.92 37.64
C GLY A 36 18.27 2.37 37.50
N LEU A 37 17.77 2.75 36.32
CA LEU A 37 17.00 3.98 36.16
C LEU A 37 15.57 3.64 35.74
N PRO A 38 14.57 4.26 36.39
CA PRO A 38 13.18 3.87 36.28
C PRO A 38 12.54 4.43 35.01
N PHE A 39 11.56 3.69 34.52
CA PHE A 39 10.51 4.20 33.62
C PHE A 39 9.93 5.50 34.19
N ASN A 40 9.87 6.54 33.36
CA ASN A 40 9.13 7.76 33.69
C ASN A 40 8.12 8.04 32.57
N LEU A 41 6.85 7.85 32.93
CA LEU A 41 5.67 8.35 32.22
C LEU A 41 5.52 9.84 32.51
N SER A 42 5.59 10.69 31.50
CA SER A 42 4.89 11.97 31.49
C SER A 42 4.77 12.49 30.06
N SER A 43 3.55 12.50 29.54
CA SER A 43 3.10 13.16 28.30
C SER A 43 2.97 14.68 28.47
N GLU A 44 3.87 15.30 29.23
CA GLU A 44 3.96 16.75 29.37
C GLU A 44 5.38 17.19 29.06
N GLY A 45 5.56 17.87 27.93
CA GLY A 45 6.76 18.67 27.68
C GLY A 45 7.50 18.37 26.37
N ILE A 46 6.93 18.75 25.22
CA ILE A 46 7.70 19.32 24.10
C ILE A 46 6.87 20.43 23.43
N ASP A 47 6.52 21.48 24.19
CA ASP A 47 5.95 22.72 23.60
C ASP A 47 6.84 23.95 23.85
N ALA A 48 8.08 23.71 24.32
CA ALA A 48 9.07 24.76 24.50
C ALA A 48 9.96 24.87 23.24
N GLY A 49 9.57 25.75 22.32
CA GLY A 49 10.56 26.44 21.47
C GLY A 49 10.78 25.94 20.05
N ARG A 50 9.76 25.41 19.35
CA ARG A 50 9.88 25.26 17.90
C ARG A 50 9.83 26.62 17.22
N LYS A 51 10.97 27.02 16.64
CA LYS A 51 11.04 28.18 15.76
C LYS A 51 10.34 27.84 14.43
N PRO A 52 9.50 28.74 13.89
CA PRO A 52 8.98 28.58 12.53
C PRO A 52 10.15 28.39 11.56
N THR A 53 10.18 27.27 10.86
CA THR A 53 11.21 26.95 9.86
C THR A 53 10.96 27.64 8.52
N GLY A 54 9.74 28.15 8.31
CA GLY A 54 9.27 28.70 7.04
C GLY A 54 8.82 27.65 6.03
N TYR A 55 8.81 26.36 6.39
CA TYR A 55 8.34 25.24 5.58
C TYR A 55 7.67 24.15 6.45
N PRO A 56 6.75 23.33 5.92
CA PRO A 56 6.15 22.23 6.67
C PRO A 56 7.22 21.27 7.19
N GLN A 57 7.05 20.78 8.42
CA GLN A 57 7.93 19.79 9.04
C GLN A 57 7.07 18.69 9.66
N LEU A 58 7.49 17.43 9.51
CA LEU A 58 6.90 16.34 10.27
C LEU A 58 7.18 16.60 11.75
N VAL A 59 6.11 16.72 12.55
CA VAL A 59 6.20 17.08 13.96
C VAL A 59 6.42 15.85 14.82
N SER A 60 5.57 14.86 14.63
CA SER A 60 5.55 13.57 15.31
C SER A 60 4.84 12.57 14.39
N VAL A 61 5.11 11.29 14.61
CA VAL A 61 4.26 10.19 14.15
C VAL A 61 3.85 9.49 15.42
N GLU A 62 2.56 9.48 15.71
CA GLU A 62 2.01 8.79 16.87
C GLU A 62 1.41 7.48 16.38
N PRO A 63 2.11 6.34 16.55
CA PRO A 63 1.51 5.06 16.24
C PRO A 63 0.35 4.82 17.20
N LEU A 64 -0.75 4.28 16.69
CA LEU A 64 -1.76 3.72 17.58
C LEU A 64 -1.08 2.65 18.48
N PRO A 65 -1.33 2.64 19.80
CA PRO A 65 -0.70 1.68 20.70
C PRO A 65 -0.85 0.24 20.17
N GLU A 66 0.24 -0.54 20.16
CA GLU A 66 0.27 -1.94 19.69
C GLU A 66 -0.75 -2.88 20.38
N VAL A 67 -1.39 -2.40 21.46
CA VAL A 67 -2.35 -3.11 22.32
C VAL A 67 -3.68 -3.46 21.62
N ALA A 68 -3.82 -3.26 20.31
CA ALA A 68 -4.95 -3.73 19.51
C ALA A 68 -4.58 -4.74 18.40
N MET A 69 -3.30 -4.96 18.10
CA MET A 69 -2.86 -5.83 16.98
C MET A 69 -1.86 -6.93 17.38
N GLY A 70 -1.37 -6.92 18.63
CA GLY A 70 -0.54 -8.00 19.20
C GLY A 70 -1.25 -8.87 20.25
N GLY A 71 -2.48 -8.53 20.63
CA GLY A 71 -3.38 -9.48 21.29
C GLY A 71 -3.99 -10.39 20.22
N GLU A 72 -4.39 -11.60 20.60
CA GLU A 72 -5.41 -12.34 19.83
C GLU A 72 -6.45 -11.30 19.41
N MET A 73 -6.76 -11.21 18.09
CA MET A 73 -7.94 -10.46 17.64
C MET A 73 -9.03 -10.72 18.67
N CYS A 74 -9.72 -9.70 19.18
CA CYS A 74 -10.90 -9.89 20.03
C CYS A 74 -11.63 -11.08 19.45
N ALA A 75 -11.60 -12.23 20.16
CA ALA A 75 -12.03 -13.49 19.57
C ALA A 75 -13.38 -13.19 18.96
N TRP A 76 -13.55 -13.40 17.66
CA TRP A 76 -14.75 -12.93 16.95
C TRP A 76 -15.95 -13.48 17.72
N VAL A 77 -16.58 -12.61 18.52
CA VAL A 77 -17.78 -12.96 19.26
C VAL A 77 -18.88 -12.51 18.32
N PRO A 78 -19.65 -13.43 17.71
CA PRO A 78 -20.79 -13.03 16.91
C PRO A 78 -21.63 -12.08 17.76
N ALA A 79 -21.89 -10.88 17.25
CA ALA A 79 -22.60 -9.86 18.00
C ALA A 79 -23.92 -10.47 18.53
N PRO A 80 -24.25 -10.31 19.82
CA PRO A 80 -25.58 -10.69 20.28
C PRO A 80 -26.60 -9.84 19.54
N SER A 81 -27.74 -10.46 19.22
CA SER A 81 -28.84 -9.97 18.37
C SER A 81 -28.89 -8.43 18.14
N PRO A 82 -29.09 -7.97 16.89
CA PRO A 82 -29.18 -6.55 16.52
C PRO A 82 -30.23 -5.73 17.31
N VAL A 83 -31.13 -6.41 18.01
CA VAL A 83 -32.11 -5.81 18.94
C VAL A 83 -31.44 -5.07 20.11
N LEU A 84 -30.30 -5.55 20.63
CA LEU A 84 -29.64 -4.95 21.80
C LEU A 84 -28.90 -3.63 21.45
N LEU A 85 -28.27 -3.55 20.28
CA LEU A 85 -27.60 -2.33 19.82
C LEU A 85 -28.61 -1.23 19.48
N ALA A 86 -29.72 -1.60 18.82
CA ALA A 86 -30.81 -0.66 18.53
C ALA A 86 -31.48 -0.13 19.81
N ALA A 87 -31.58 -0.95 20.85
CA ALA A 87 -32.09 -0.54 22.16
C ALA A 87 -31.12 0.39 22.89
N ALA A 88 -29.81 0.10 22.88
CA ALA A 88 -28.77 0.94 23.48
C ALA A 88 -28.71 2.34 22.81
N LEU A 89 -28.73 2.38 21.47
CA LEU A 89 -28.75 3.63 20.69
C LEU A 89 -30.03 4.45 20.90
N ARG A 90 -31.17 3.79 21.17
CA ARG A 90 -32.42 4.47 21.55
C ARG A 90 -32.34 5.06 22.97
N GLN A 91 -31.67 4.38 23.90
CA GLN A 91 -31.46 4.88 25.26
C GLN A 91 -30.54 6.11 25.28
N GLU A 92 -29.45 6.13 24.50
CA GLU A 92 -28.58 7.31 24.38
C GLU A 92 -29.28 8.52 23.75
N ARG A 93 -30.09 8.29 22.71
CA ARG A 93 -30.93 9.35 22.10
C ARG A 93 -31.98 9.92 23.06
N SER A 94 -32.39 9.15 24.06
CA SER A 94 -33.38 9.59 25.06
C SER A 94 -32.76 10.41 26.19
N ALA A 95 -31.44 10.33 26.39
CA ALA A 95 -30.73 10.95 27.50
C ALA A 95 -29.95 12.23 27.12
N SER A 96 -29.94 12.60 25.83
CA SER A 96 -29.24 13.81 25.35
C SER A 96 -30.15 15.04 25.37
N PRO A 97 -29.82 16.12 26.10
CA PRO A 97 -30.58 17.36 26.02
C PRO A 97 -30.24 18.09 24.72
N SER A 98 -31.26 18.23 23.87
CA SER A 98 -31.33 19.07 22.66
C SER A 98 -30.28 18.83 21.55
N PRO A 99 -30.69 18.73 20.27
CA PRO A 99 -29.75 18.73 19.18
C PRO A 99 -28.99 20.06 19.23
N SER A 100 -27.66 20.02 19.25
CA SER A 100 -26.86 21.15 18.83
C SER A 100 -27.37 21.53 17.45
N VAL A 101 -28.09 22.64 17.36
CA VAL A 101 -28.39 23.28 16.09
C VAL A 101 -27.03 23.66 15.53
N ALA A 102 -26.43 22.76 14.75
CA ALA A 102 -25.42 23.17 13.79
C ALA A 102 -26.15 24.22 12.95
N VAL A 103 -25.82 25.49 13.19
CA VAL A 103 -26.30 26.58 12.35
C VAL A 103 -25.87 26.18 10.96
N ALA A 104 -26.82 25.69 10.15
CA ALA A 104 -26.56 25.41 8.75
C ALA A 104 -26.00 26.70 8.18
N ASP A 105 -24.71 26.71 7.87
CA ASP A 105 -24.06 27.88 7.31
C ASP A 105 -24.82 28.20 6.02
N ARG A 106 -25.57 29.30 6.04
CA ARG A 106 -26.42 29.72 4.90
C ARG A 106 -25.58 30.25 3.74
N ARG A 107 -24.26 30.29 3.89
CA ARG A 107 -23.33 30.58 2.79
C ARG A 107 -23.40 29.41 1.82
N GLY A 108 -23.78 29.70 0.57
CA GLY A 108 -23.64 28.73 -0.50
C GLY A 108 -22.18 28.25 -0.60
N PRO A 109 -21.96 27.01 -1.04
CA PRO A 109 -20.61 26.49 -1.22
C PRO A 109 -19.82 27.44 -2.13
N VAL A 110 -18.69 27.95 -1.63
CA VAL A 110 -17.77 28.75 -2.43
C VAL A 110 -16.83 27.78 -3.14
N ALA A 111 -16.97 27.64 -4.45
CA ALA A 111 -16.00 26.94 -5.27
C ALA A 111 -14.71 27.76 -5.31
N LEU A 112 -13.71 27.37 -4.52
CA LEU A 112 -12.40 27.99 -4.53
C LEU A 112 -11.54 27.35 -5.62
N ASN A 113 -11.56 27.92 -6.83
CA ASN A 113 -10.64 27.51 -7.90
C ASN A 113 -9.31 28.25 -7.77
N ARG A 114 -8.53 27.91 -6.74
CA ARG A 114 -7.18 28.45 -6.50
C ARG A 114 -6.19 27.32 -6.26
N SER A 115 -4.97 27.48 -6.75
CA SER A 115 -3.90 26.53 -6.45
C SER A 115 -3.65 26.45 -4.94
N PRO A 116 -3.29 25.27 -4.41
CA PRO A 116 -2.89 25.15 -3.02
C PRO A 116 -1.66 26.04 -2.76
N VAL A 117 -1.66 26.74 -1.63
CA VAL A 117 -0.50 27.54 -1.20
C VAL A 117 0.66 26.65 -0.73
N ARG A 118 0.35 25.40 -0.37
CA ARG A 118 1.29 24.37 0.07
C ARG A 118 0.71 22.99 -0.19
N VAL A 119 1.57 22.03 -0.50
CA VAL A 119 1.25 20.59 -0.56
C VAL A 119 2.07 19.91 0.52
N ILE A 120 1.41 19.14 1.39
CA ILE A 120 2.05 18.35 2.43
C ILE A 120 1.90 16.90 2.00
N ARG A 121 3.03 16.23 1.82
CA ARG A 121 3.11 14.82 1.46
C ARG A 121 4.45 14.27 1.90
N ASP A 122 4.57 12.96 1.94
CA ASP A 122 5.88 12.33 2.03
C ASP A 122 6.67 12.67 0.76
N PRO A 123 7.92 13.15 0.84
CA PRO A 123 8.71 13.47 -0.35
C PRO A 123 9.37 12.24 -0.99
N TYR A 124 9.22 11.05 -0.41
CA TYR A 124 9.86 9.83 -0.87
C TYR A 124 8.87 8.82 -1.43
N PRO A 125 9.24 8.09 -2.49
CA PRO A 125 8.42 6.98 -2.99
C PRO A 125 8.11 5.93 -1.92
N THR A 126 6.91 5.37 -1.96
CA THR A 126 6.48 4.20 -1.17
C THR A 126 5.93 3.14 -2.09
N TYR A 127 6.41 1.90 -1.97
CA TYR A 127 6.08 0.90 -2.98
C TYR A 127 4.79 0.15 -2.66
N SER A 128 3.80 0.28 -3.53
CA SER A 128 2.48 -0.37 -3.42
C SER A 128 2.41 -1.71 -4.15
N ALA A 129 3.14 -1.85 -5.27
CA ALA A 129 3.17 -3.07 -6.07
C ALA A 129 4.53 -3.31 -6.71
N VAL A 130 4.76 -4.56 -7.08
CA VAL A 130 5.97 -5.00 -7.77
C VAL A 130 5.65 -6.01 -8.87
N ALA A 131 6.37 -5.90 -9.98
CA ALA A 131 6.47 -6.94 -11.00
C ALA A 131 7.93 -7.09 -11.45
N VAL A 132 8.30 -8.32 -11.84
CA VAL A 132 9.66 -8.63 -12.32
C VAL A 132 9.58 -9.03 -13.79
N ASP A 133 10.48 -8.47 -14.59
CA ASP A 133 10.71 -8.86 -15.98
C ASP A 133 12.02 -9.66 -16.07
N PRO A 134 11.98 -11.01 -15.94
CA PRO A 134 13.18 -11.82 -15.98
C PRO A 134 13.85 -11.82 -17.36
N LYS A 135 13.10 -11.58 -18.44
CA LYS A 135 13.61 -11.53 -19.81
C LYS A 135 14.52 -10.32 -20.02
N ASN A 136 14.13 -9.19 -19.45
CA ASN A 136 14.89 -7.94 -19.56
C ASN A 136 15.75 -7.62 -18.33
N ASN A 137 15.72 -8.48 -17.31
CA ASN A 137 16.45 -8.30 -16.05
C ASN A 137 16.07 -7.00 -15.32
N GLU A 138 14.77 -6.69 -15.27
CA GLU A 138 14.23 -5.47 -14.66
C GLU A 138 13.25 -5.81 -13.52
N ILE A 139 13.22 -4.93 -12.51
CA ILE A 139 12.17 -4.87 -11.49
C ILE A 139 11.40 -3.57 -11.73
N VAL A 140 10.07 -3.64 -11.75
CA VAL A 140 9.22 -2.45 -11.84
C VAL A 140 8.42 -2.33 -10.55
N LEU A 141 8.52 -1.17 -9.92
CA LEU A 141 7.88 -0.84 -8.66
C LEU A 141 6.90 0.32 -8.90
N GLN A 142 5.71 0.18 -8.34
CA GLN A 142 4.74 1.27 -8.29
C GLN A 142 4.96 2.08 -7.04
N ASP A 143 5.02 3.40 -7.21
CA ASP A 143 5.04 4.37 -6.13
C ASP A 143 3.70 5.07 -6.05
N GLU A 144 3.00 4.80 -4.96
CA GLU A 144 1.68 5.37 -4.68
C GLU A 144 1.76 6.77 -4.07
N ASN A 145 2.87 7.14 -3.44
CA ASN A 145 2.96 8.44 -2.76
C ASN A 145 3.30 9.59 -3.72
N LEU A 146 4.12 9.34 -4.75
CA LEU A 146 4.42 10.34 -5.78
C LEU A 146 3.81 10.01 -7.15
N PHE A 147 2.95 8.98 -7.21
CA PHE A 147 2.19 8.57 -8.40
C PHE A 147 3.08 8.32 -9.61
N GLN A 148 3.93 7.31 -9.51
CA GLN A 148 4.91 6.99 -10.56
C GLN A 148 5.22 5.50 -10.65
N LEU A 149 5.74 5.09 -11.80
CA LEU A 149 6.32 3.77 -12.03
C LEU A 149 7.84 3.92 -12.06
N MET A 150 8.54 3.11 -11.29
CA MET A 150 9.99 3.14 -11.15
C MET A 150 10.59 1.83 -11.64
N VAL A 151 11.50 1.91 -12.60
CA VAL A 151 12.16 0.73 -13.18
C VAL A 151 13.61 0.65 -12.70
N TYR A 152 14.00 -0.51 -12.18
CA TYR A 152 15.32 -0.82 -11.68
C TYR A 152 15.93 -2.01 -12.42
N ASP A 153 17.25 -2.15 -12.37
CA ASP A 153 17.88 -3.43 -12.73
C ASP A 153 17.50 -4.47 -11.66
N ARG A 154 17.26 -5.73 -12.04
CA ARG A 154 16.85 -6.80 -11.11
C ARG A 154 17.84 -7.02 -9.97
N LEU A 155 19.12 -6.80 -10.26
CA LEU A 155 20.22 -6.95 -9.31
C LEU A 155 20.51 -5.67 -8.50
N THR A 156 19.69 -4.62 -8.63
CA THR A 156 19.87 -3.39 -7.85
C THR A 156 19.86 -3.70 -6.35
N ASN A 157 20.89 -3.22 -5.65
CA ASN A 157 21.01 -3.32 -4.21
C ASN A 157 21.57 -1.99 -3.69
N THR A 158 20.83 -1.28 -2.84
CA THR A 158 21.26 0.01 -2.33
C THR A 158 22.45 -0.16 -1.41
N PRO A 159 23.63 0.43 -1.72
CA PRO A 159 24.78 0.37 -0.84
C PRO A 159 24.47 0.93 0.55
N ALA A 160 25.08 0.38 1.61
CA ALA A 160 24.83 0.83 2.98
C ALA A 160 25.05 2.34 3.19
N THR A 161 26.04 2.92 2.49
CA THR A 161 26.36 4.36 2.57
C THR A 161 25.52 5.24 1.66
N ALA A 162 24.77 4.65 0.71
CA ALA A 162 23.95 5.41 -0.22
C ALA A 162 22.64 5.87 0.44
N ARG A 163 22.11 7.00 0.01
CA ARG A 163 20.78 7.44 0.45
C ARG A 163 19.69 6.57 -0.16
N LEU A 164 19.76 6.33 -1.47
CA LEU A 164 18.74 5.61 -2.26
C LEU A 164 19.41 4.90 -3.45
N SER A 165 18.65 4.02 -4.09
CA SER A 165 18.96 3.52 -5.43
C SER A 165 18.29 4.39 -6.49
N GLU A 166 19.05 4.88 -7.46
CA GLU A 166 18.51 5.61 -8.59
C GLU A 166 17.81 4.64 -9.56
N PRO A 167 16.56 4.89 -9.97
CA PRO A 167 15.90 4.08 -10.98
C PRO A 167 16.54 4.30 -12.36
N LYS A 168 16.52 3.25 -13.20
CA LYS A 168 16.93 3.33 -14.61
C LYS A 168 16.05 4.29 -15.41
N ARG A 169 14.75 4.28 -15.09
CA ARG A 169 13.75 5.20 -15.65
C ARG A 169 12.56 5.31 -14.72
N ILE A 170 11.89 6.45 -14.83
CA ILE A 170 10.65 6.77 -14.13
C ILE A 170 9.60 7.10 -15.19
N ILE A 171 8.37 6.64 -14.99
CA ILE A 171 7.18 7.12 -15.70
C ILE A 171 6.32 7.80 -14.64
N GLY A 172 6.13 9.10 -14.74
CA GLY A 172 5.37 9.86 -13.76
C GLY A 172 5.08 11.27 -14.24
N GLY A 173 4.07 11.90 -13.64
CA GLY A 173 3.58 13.22 -14.04
C GLY A 173 2.15 13.17 -14.57
N HIS A 174 1.53 14.34 -14.67
CA HIS A 174 0.11 14.49 -14.96
C HIS A 174 -0.35 13.80 -16.25
N ASP A 175 0.46 13.82 -17.31
CA ASP A 175 0.09 13.26 -18.62
C ASP A 175 0.14 11.74 -18.64
N THR A 176 0.78 11.12 -17.64
CA THR A 176 0.82 9.66 -17.48
C THR A 176 -0.51 9.10 -16.99
N LYS A 177 -1.33 9.90 -16.29
CA LYS A 177 -2.55 9.43 -15.62
C LYS A 177 -2.30 8.25 -14.67
N VAL A 178 -1.09 8.12 -14.11
CA VAL A 178 -0.82 7.20 -12.99
C VAL A 178 -1.20 7.94 -11.71
N GLU A 179 -2.05 7.34 -10.88
CA GLU A 179 -2.48 7.88 -9.58
C GLU A 179 -3.07 6.76 -8.73
N PHE A 180 -2.83 6.75 -7.41
CA PHE A 180 -3.33 5.72 -6.48
C PHE A 180 -3.22 4.31 -7.05
N ASN A 181 -2.02 3.99 -7.53
CA ASN A 181 -1.75 2.81 -8.33
C ASN A 181 -1.44 1.62 -7.43
N CYS A 182 -2.30 0.61 -7.48
CA CYS A 182 -2.25 -0.53 -6.56
C CYS A 182 -1.72 -1.81 -7.20
N ALA A 183 -1.71 -1.93 -8.54
CA ALA A 183 -1.13 -3.08 -9.18
C ALA A 183 -0.47 -2.82 -10.53
N ILE A 184 0.59 -3.60 -10.79
CA ILE A 184 1.36 -3.59 -12.02
C ILE A 184 1.51 -4.99 -12.59
N TYR A 185 1.38 -5.09 -13.90
CA TYR A 185 1.66 -6.28 -14.68
C TYR A 185 2.61 -5.93 -15.83
N ILE A 186 3.51 -6.86 -16.16
CA ILE A 186 4.44 -6.71 -17.29
C ILE A 186 4.09 -7.78 -18.32
N ASP A 187 3.85 -7.35 -19.56
CA ASP A 187 3.63 -8.26 -20.67
C ASP A 187 4.95 -9.01 -21.00
N PRO A 188 5.07 -10.34 -20.78
CA PRO A 188 6.28 -11.10 -21.08
C PRO A 188 6.72 -11.06 -22.56
N LYS A 189 5.81 -10.76 -23.51
CA LYS A 189 6.14 -10.68 -24.94
C LYS A 189 6.78 -9.32 -25.25
N SER A 190 6.10 -8.23 -24.93
CA SER A 190 6.53 -6.86 -25.30
C SER A 190 7.35 -6.13 -24.22
N GLY A 191 7.17 -6.51 -22.96
CA GLY A 191 7.67 -5.79 -21.78
C GLY A 191 6.86 -4.54 -21.45
N ASP A 192 5.66 -4.40 -22.02
CA ASP A 192 4.77 -3.27 -21.74
C ASP A 192 4.23 -3.35 -20.31
N LEU A 193 4.08 -2.19 -19.69
CA LEU A 193 3.71 -2.02 -18.30
C LEU A 193 2.24 -1.65 -18.21
N TYR A 194 1.45 -2.46 -17.51
CA TYR A 194 0.04 -2.26 -17.26
C TYR A 194 -0.10 -1.78 -15.82
N SER A 195 -0.57 -0.56 -15.62
CA SER A 195 -0.73 0.07 -14.31
C SER A 195 -2.20 0.30 -14.04
N VAL A 196 -2.70 -0.27 -12.95
CA VAL A 196 -4.08 -0.10 -12.48
C VAL A 196 -4.13 1.07 -11.50
N ASN A 197 -5.06 2.00 -11.71
CA ASN A 197 -5.38 3.07 -10.77
C ASN A 197 -6.66 2.69 -10.01
N ASN A 198 -6.64 2.81 -8.68
CA ASN A 198 -7.75 2.38 -7.84
C ASN A 198 -8.81 3.47 -7.64
N ASP A 199 -8.41 4.68 -7.24
CA ASP A 199 -9.35 5.59 -6.59
C ASP A 199 -9.94 6.71 -7.46
N THR A 200 -9.20 7.33 -8.37
CA THR A 200 -9.60 8.66 -8.89
C THR A 200 -9.87 8.69 -10.38
N LEU A 201 -9.11 7.93 -11.17
CA LEU A 201 -9.10 8.05 -12.63
C LEU A 201 -9.89 6.95 -13.34
N ASP A 202 -10.35 5.91 -12.63
CA ASP A 202 -11.12 4.77 -13.16
C ASP A 202 -10.54 4.23 -14.49
N THR A 203 -9.22 4.16 -14.55
CA THR A 203 -8.47 3.87 -15.78
C THR A 203 -7.27 3.00 -15.47
N MET A 204 -7.11 1.93 -16.24
CA MET A 204 -5.84 1.24 -16.39
C MET A 204 -5.04 1.86 -17.53
N THR A 205 -3.78 2.19 -17.27
CA THR A 205 -2.85 2.75 -18.25
C THR A 205 -1.84 1.69 -18.68
N VAL A 206 -1.46 1.73 -19.96
CA VAL A 206 -0.44 0.85 -20.53
C VAL A 206 0.65 1.70 -21.14
N PHE A 207 1.88 1.47 -20.70
CA PHE A 207 3.08 2.10 -21.23
C PHE A 207 3.91 1.08 -21.99
N SER A 208 4.37 1.45 -23.17
CA SER A 208 5.41 0.68 -23.85
C SER A 208 6.65 0.61 -22.98
N ARG A 209 7.36 -0.53 -23.03
CA ARG A 209 8.52 -0.82 -22.16
C ARG A 209 9.47 0.37 -21.99
N ASN A 210 9.80 1.07 -23.07
CA ASN A 210 10.84 2.10 -23.10
C ASN A 210 10.33 3.52 -22.78
N GLN A 211 9.04 3.71 -22.47
CA GLN A 211 8.53 5.03 -22.10
C GLN A 211 9.12 5.51 -20.77
N SER A 212 9.26 6.83 -20.66
CA SER A 212 9.83 7.50 -19.49
C SER A 212 9.36 8.95 -19.41
N GLY A 213 9.45 9.55 -18.23
CA GLY A 213 9.03 10.90 -17.95
C GLY A 213 7.51 11.05 -17.90
N ASN A 214 7.05 12.27 -18.16
CA ASN A 214 5.63 12.63 -18.24
C ASN A 214 5.02 12.23 -19.59
N ALA A 215 5.06 10.95 -19.91
CA ALA A 215 4.61 10.41 -21.19
C ALA A 215 3.12 10.05 -21.16
N HIS A 216 2.39 10.30 -22.24
CA HIS A 216 1.03 9.78 -22.41
C HIS A 216 1.02 8.24 -22.47
N PRO A 217 0.03 7.55 -21.89
CA PRO A 217 -0.12 6.10 -22.05
C PRO A 217 -0.19 5.71 -23.53
N ALA A 218 0.47 4.61 -23.88
CA ALA A 218 0.36 4.02 -25.22
C ALA A 218 -1.04 3.43 -25.45
N ARG A 219 -1.70 3.00 -24.37
CA ARG A 219 -3.09 2.55 -24.36
C ARG A 219 -3.72 2.83 -23.00
N GLU A 220 -5.01 3.08 -23.02
CA GLU A 220 -5.83 3.28 -21.82
C GLU A 220 -7.05 2.37 -21.93
N LEU A 221 -7.52 1.86 -20.80
CA LEU A 221 -8.78 1.15 -20.65
C LEU A 221 -9.51 1.73 -19.44
N SER A 222 -10.76 2.13 -19.63
CA SER A 222 -11.61 2.51 -18.52
C SER A 222 -12.02 1.26 -17.73
N THR A 223 -11.78 1.31 -16.43
CA THR A 223 -12.05 0.24 -15.48
C THR A 223 -13.17 0.66 -14.55
N PRO A 224 -13.81 -0.28 -13.84
CA PRO A 224 -14.65 0.07 -12.70
C PRO A 224 -13.87 0.94 -11.70
N HIS A 225 -14.59 1.81 -10.99
CA HIS A 225 -14.03 2.51 -9.84
C HIS A 225 -13.57 1.51 -8.78
N ARG A 226 -12.48 1.81 -8.07
CA ARG A 226 -11.85 0.91 -7.08
C ARG A 226 -11.34 -0.41 -7.64
N THR A 227 -10.73 -0.34 -8.82
CA THR A 227 -10.01 -1.50 -9.39
C THR A 227 -8.65 -1.63 -8.71
N TYR A 228 -8.35 -2.80 -8.13
CA TYR A 228 -7.16 -2.98 -7.30
C TYR A 228 -6.06 -3.79 -8.01
N ALA A 229 -6.22 -5.12 -8.12
CA ALA A 229 -5.18 -6.01 -8.64
C ALA A 229 -5.38 -6.39 -10.11
N ILE A 230 -4.30 -6.85 -10.74
CA ILE A 230 -4.27 -7.36 -12.12
C ILE A 230 -3.57 -8.72 -12.19
N ALA A 231 -4.17 -9.67 -12.92
CA ALA A 231 -3.51 -10.90 -13.35
C ALA A 231 -3.91 -11.24 -14.79
N VAL A 232 -3.05 -11.94 -15.53
CA VAL A 232 -3.28 -12.20 -16.95
C VAL A 232 -3.04 -13.68 -17.28
N ASP A 233 -4.02 -14.32 -17.91
CA ASP A 233 -3.84 -15.59 -18.61
C ASP A 233 -3.32 -15.30 -20.02
N GLU A 234 -2.02 -15.47 -20.20
CA GLU A 234 -1.33 -15.19 -21.47
C GLU A 234 -1.74 -16.11 -22.62
N ALA A 235 -2.11 -17.36 -22.32
CA ALA A 235 -2.49 -18.32 -23.34
C ALA A 235 -3.87 -17.99 -23.92
N ARG A 236 -4.74 -17.38 -23.11
CA ARG A 236 -6.10 -16.99 -23.50
C ARG A 236 -6.25 -15.50 -23.80
N GLU A 237 -5.21 -14.71 -23.53
CA GLU A 237 -5.21 -13.25 -23.66
C GLU A 237 -6.37 -12.63 -22.86
N GLU A 238 -6.56 -13.14 -21.63
CA GLU A 238 -7.59 -12.67 -20.69
C GLU A 238 -6.92 -11.96 -19.51
N MET A 239 -7.37 -10.74 -19.23
CA MET A 239 -6.88 -9.90 -18.15
C MET A 239 -7.96 -9.78 -17.08
N PHE A 240 -7.63 -10.15 -15.86
CA PHE A 240 -8.50 -10.18 -14.70
C PHE A 240 -8.16 -9.02 -13.80
N LEU A 241 -9.19 -8.28 -13.38
CA LEU A 241 -9.06 -7.18 -12.44
C LEU A 241 -10.02 -7.40 -11.27
N THR A 242 -9.53 -7.24 -10.05
CA THR A 242 -10.39 -7.18 -8.85
C THR A 242 -10.90 -5.77 -8.65
N VAL A 243 -12.10 -5.66 -8.09
CA VAL A 243 -12.76 -4.40 -7.79
C VAL A 243 -13.31 -4.46 -6.37
N GLN A 244 -12.87 -3.53 -5.51
CA GLN A 244 -13.16 -3.56 -4.07
C GLN A 244 -14.66 -3.37 -3.77
N ASP A 245 -15.29 -2.37 -4.39
CA ASP A 245 -16.71 -2.06 -4.19
C ASP A 245 -17.38 -1.43 -5.44
N PRO A 246 -18.53 -1.97 -5.91
CA PRO A 246 -19.12 -3.23 -5.49
C PRO A 246 -18.19 -4.41 -5.78
N PRO A 247 -18.10 -5.41 -4.88
CA PRO A 247 -17.08 -6.45 -4.95
C PRO A 247 -17.27 -7.34 -6.18
N MET A 248 -16.25 -7.38 -7.06
CA MET A 248 -16.27 -8.21 -8.25
C MET A 248 -14.88 -8.55 -8.79
N VAL A 249 -14.84 -9.54 -9.68
CA VAL A 249 -13.73 -9.73 -10.62
C VAL A 249 -14.24 -9.47 -12.03
N VAL A 250 -13.66 -8.50 -12.73
CA VAL A 250 -13.96 -8.20 -14.12
C VAL A 250 -12.87 -8.76 -15.03
N VAL A 251 -13.27 -9.41 -16.12
CA VAL A 251 -12.33 -10.02 -17.06
C VAL A 251 -12.47 -9.36 -18.41
N TYR A 252 -11.38 -8.82 -18.92
CA TYR A 252 -11.29 -8.20 -20.23
C TYR A 252 -10.44 -9.04 -21.18
N ASN A 253 -10.57 -8.80 -22.49
CA ASN A 253 -9.49 -9.17 -23.39
C ASN A 253 -8.24 -8.35 -23.02
N LYS A 254 -7.06 -8.96 -23.00
CA LYS A 254 -5.78 -8.32 -22.64
C LYS A 254 -5.51 -7.04 -23.44
N TYR A 255 -5.98 -6.97 -24.68
CA TYR A 255 -5.80 -5.83 -25.58
C TYR A 255 -6.97 -4.82 -25.56
N ALA A 256 -7.93 -4.97 -24.65
CA ALA A 256 -9.05 -4.05 -24.47
C ALA A 256 -8.58 -2.60 -24.29
N LYS A 257 -9.31 -1.64 -24.85
CA LYS A 257 -8.99 -0.22 -24.81
C LYS A 257 -10.23 0.66 -24.70
N GLY A 258 -10.04 1.89 -24.27
CA GLY A 258 -11.10 2.89 -24.18
C GLY A 258 -12.25 2.39 -23.31
N GLN A 259 -13.40 2.14 -23.92
CA GLN A 259 -14.63 1.70 -23.26
C GLN A 259 -15.03 0.28 -23.67
N ASP A 260 -14.06 -0.54 -24.10
CA ASP A 260 -14.29 -1.94 -24.40
C ASP A 260 -14.93 -2.64 -23.20
N LYS A 261 -15.88 -3.54 -23.48
CA LYS A 261 -16.65 -4.22 -22.43
C LYS A 261 -15.88 -5.44 -21.90
N PRO A 262 -16.09 -5.80 -20.63
CA PRO A 262 -15.54 -7.05 -20.11
C PRO A 262 -16.15 -8.25 -20.85
N LEU A 263 -15.35 -9.30 -21.00
CA LEU A 263 -15.74 -10.62 -21.49
C LEU A 263 -16.71 -11.30 -20.52
N ARG A 264 -16.46 -11.15 -19.21
CA ARG A 264 -17.29 -11.69 -18.14
C ARG A 264 -17.03 -10.96 -16.82
N VAL A 265 -17.95 -11.12 -15.88
CA VAL A 265 -17.87 -10.57 -14.53
C VAL A 265 -18.27 -11.65 -13.53
N LEU A 266 -17.44 -11.88 -12.51
CA LEU A 266 -17.76 -12.66 -11.31
C LEU A 266 -18.24 -11.69 -10.24
N ARG A 267 -19.50 -11.81 -9.82
CA ARG A 267 -20.13 -10.94 -8.82
C ARG A 267 -21.40 -11.57 -8.24
N GLY A 268 -21.79 -11.12 -7.06
CA GLY A 268 -23.02 -11.55 -6.40
C GLY A 268 -22.74 -12.14 -5.02
N ASN A 269 -23.81 -12.27 -4.22
CA ASN A 269 -23.69 -12.60 -2.80
C ASN A 269 -23.15 -14.01 -2.53
N ARG A 270 -23.27 -14.95 -3.48
CA ARG A 270 -22.72 -16.31 -3.31
C ARG A 270 -21.26 -16.40 -3.70
N THR A 271 -20.69 -15.35 -4.30
CA THR A 271 -19.27 -15.34 -4.65
C THR A 271 -18.37 -15.32 -3.42
N GLY A 272 -18.78 -14.70 -2.32
CA GLY A 272 -17.90 -14.48 -1.17
C GLY A 272 -16.78 -13.48 -1.45
N LEU A 273 -16.94 -12.63 -2.47
CA LEU A 273 -16.05 -11.48 -2.68
C LEU A 273 -16.41 -10.39 -1.68
N GLU A 274 -15.45 -10.05 -0.83
CA GLU A 274 -15.66 -9.24 0.37
C GLU A 274 -14.50 -8.24 0.51
N ASP A 275 -14.62 -7.15 -0.25
CA ASP A 275 -13.53 -6.20 -0.48
C ASP A 275 -12.30 -6.90 -1.11
N PRO A 276 -12.45 -7.41 -2.36
CA PRO A 276 -11.40 -8.18 -3.01
C PRO A 276 -10.22 -7.30 -3.41
N HIS A 277 -9.02 -7.73 -3.01
CA HIS A 277 -7.75 -7.07 -3.26
C HIS A 277 -6.90 -7.89 -4.24
N GLY A 278 -5.93 -8.67 -3.77
CA GLY A 278 -5.03 -9.43 -4.63
C GLY A 278 -5.73 -10.49 -5.48
N ILE A 279 -5.19 -10.73 -6.68
CA ILE A 279 -5.60 -11.82 -7.55
C ILE A 279 -4.38 -12.56 -8.10
N GLY A 280 -4.44 -13.89 -8.05
CA GLY A 280 -3.42 -14.78 -8.61
C GLY A 280 -4.06 -15.88 -9.44
N LEU A 281 -3.38 -16.31 -10.50
CA LEU A 281 -3.87 -17.35 -11.40
C LEU A 281 -2.97 -18.58 -11.31
N ASP A 282 -3.58 -19.76 -11.25
CA ASP A 282 -2.94 -21.03 -11.60
C ASP A 282 -3.54 -21.48 -12.92
N THR A 283 -2.89 -21.09 -14.02
CA THR A 283 -3.38 -21.35 -15.38
C THR A 283 -3.26 -22.82 -15.78
N LYS A 284 -2.31 -23.57 -15.20
CA LYS A 284 -2.18 -25.03 -15.38
C LYS A 284 -3.36 -25.79 -14.79
N SER A 285 -3.78 -25.43 -13.58
CA SER A 285 -4.92 -26.09 -12.90
C SER A 285 -6.26 -25.43 -13.21
N GLY A 286 -6.26 -24.27 -13.87
CA GLY A 286 -7.46 -23.53 -14.22
C GLY A 286 -8.15 -22.90 -13.01
N LEU A 287 -7.36 -22.36 -12.07
CA LEU A 287 -7.83 -21.75 -10.83
C LEU A 287 -7.51 -20.25 -10.77
N MET A 288 -8.37 -19.53 -10.06
CA MET A 288 -8.20 -18.12 -9.72
C MET A 288 -8.31 -17.97 -8.20
N PHE A 289 -7.33 -17.31 -7.59
CA PHE A 289 -7.26 -17.03 -6.15
C PHE A 289 -7.48 -15.53 -5.96
N VAL A 290 -8.39 -15.17 -5.05
CA VAL A 290 -8.71 -13.76 -4.73
C VAL A 290 -8.56 -13.56 -3.23
N ALA A 291 -7.74 -12.59 -2.83
CA ALA A 291 -7.62 -12.18 -1.43
C ALA A 291 -8.74 -11.18 -1.09
N ASN A 292 -9.35 -11.34 0.09
CA ASN A 292 -10.44 -10.50 0.57
C ASN A 292 -10.09 -9.92 1.94
N TYR A 293 -10.34 -8.62 2.14
CA TYR A 293 -10.15 -7.98 3.44
C TYR A 293 -11.28 -8.31 4.42
N GLY A 294 -12.47 -8.65 3.93
CA GLY A 294 -13.64 -9.04 4.74
C GLY A 294 -14.62 -7.89 5.01
N ASN A 295 -14.40 -6.70 4.44
CA ASN A 295 -15.38 -5.62 4.53
C ASN A 295 -16.53 -5.90 3.56
N VAL A 296 -17.76 -5.98 4.07
CA VAL A 296 -18.92 -6.26 3.22
C VAL A 296 -19.98 -5.19 3.37
N ALA A 297 -20.48 -4.72 2.23
CA ALA A 297 -21.73 -3.99 2.15
C ALA A 297 -22.68 -4.70 1.19
N ALA A 298 -23.96 -4.76 1.55
CA ALA A 298 -24.97 -5.34 0.67
C ALA A 298 -25.38 -4.33 -0.40
N HIS A 299 -25.53 -4.84 -1.61
CA HIS A 299 -26.01 -4.09 -2.77
C HIS A 299 -27.30 -4.75 -3.26
N PRO A 300 -28.41 -4.01 -3.52
CA PRO A 300 -29.73 -4.55 -3.82
C PRO A 300 -29.80 -5.50 -5.02
N ASP A 301 -28.88 -5.34 -5.97
CA ASP A 301 -28.73 -6.16 -7.17
C ASP A 301 -27.48 -7.07 -7.14
N GLY A 302 -26.92 -7.28 -5.95
CA GLY A 302 -25.70 -8.10 -5.75
C GLY A 302 -24.41 -7.40 -6.17
N GLY A 303 -24.43 -6.07 -6.27
CA GLY A 303 -23.29 -5.23 -6.62
C GLY A 303 -23.48 -4.66 -8.02
N GLY A 304 -24.32 -3.63 -8.11
CA GLY A 304 -24.90 -3.14 -9.34
C GLY A 304 -23.94 -2.73 -10.43
N ASN A 305 -24.48 -2.35 -11.59
CA ASN A 305 -23.76 -2.19 -12.85
C ASN A 305 -22.68 -1.10 -12.88
N SER A 306 -21.72 -1.05 -11.95
CA SER A 306 -20.49 -0.25 -11.95
C SER A 306 -19.50 -0.70 -13.04
N LEU A 307 -20.03 -1.09 -14.21
CA LEU A 307 -19.24 -1.09 -15.43
C LEU A 307 -18.91 0.36 -15.80
N PRO A 308 -17.79 0.62 -16.49
CA PRO A 308 -17.40 1.95 -16.92
C PRO A 308 -18.58 2.80 -17.43
N GLY A 309 -18.77 3.97 -16.83
CA GLY A 309 -19.81 4.94 -17.22
C GLY A 309 -21.22 4.73 -16.63
N ARG A 310 -21.41 3.81 -15.68
CA ARG A 310 -22.65 3.69 -14.90
C ARG A 310 -22.35 3.94 -13.42
N GLY A 311 -23.11 4.84 -12.80
CA GLY A 311 -22.88 5.31 -11.43
C GLY A 311 -22.86 4.20 -10.38
N TYR A 312 -22.35 4.55 -9.20
CA TYR A 312 -22.27 3.68 -8.02
C TYR A 312 -23.59 2.94 -7.77
N GLY A 313 -23.54 1.61 -7.65
CA GLY A 313 -24.67 0.83 -7.16
C GLY A 313 -25.11 1.36 -5.80
N GLU A 314 -26.41 1.46 -5.55
CA GLU A 314 -26.90 1.94 -4.24
C GLU A 314 -26.48 0.95 -3.16
N MET A 315 -25.55 1.33 -2.29
CA MET A 315 -25.23 0.56 -1.10
C MET A 315 -26.43 0.57 -0.14
N LEU A 316 -26.83 -0.61 0.37
CA LEU A 316 -27.86 -0.69 1.39
C LEU A 316 -27.32 -0.14 2.72
N ALA A 317 -27.80 1.04 3.13
CA ALA A 317 -27.40 1.67 4.37
C ALA A 317 -27.63 0.73 5.58
N GLY A 318 -26.60 0.56 6.42
CA GLY A 318 -26.64 -0.31 7.60
C GLY A 318 -26.42 -1.80 7.33
N SER A 319 -26.13 -2.19 6.08
CA SER A 319 -25.77 -3.57 5.73
C SER A 319 -24.30 -3.93 5.94
N GLY A 320 -23.49 -2.93 6.34
CA GLY A 320 -22.06 -3.08 6.60
C GLY A 320 -21.77 -4.14 7.65
N ARG A 321 -20.86 -5.06 7.36
CA ARG A 321 -20.36 -6.07 8.30
C ARG A 321 -18.89 -6.42 8.01
N TYR A 322 -18.25 -7.00 9.00
CA TYR A 322 -16.88 -7.52 8.91
C TYR A 322 -16.92 -9.03 8.97
N GLU A 323 -16.46 -9.65 7.90
CA GLU A 323 -16.15 -11.07 7.81
C GLU A 323 -14.64 -11.27 8.03
N PRO A 324 -14.19 -12.48 8.38
CA PRO A 324 -12.76 -12.74 8.48
C PRO A 324 -12.04 -12.53 7.13
N PRO A 325 -10.78 -12.08 7.14
CA PRO A 325 -9.99 -12.01 5.91
C PRO A 325 -9.80 -13.41 5.34
N SER A 326 -9.87 -13.53 4.02
CA SER A 326 -9.91 -14.82 3.35
C SER A 326 -9.19 -14.84 2.01
N ILE A 327 -8.91 -16.04 1.50
CA ILE A 327 -8.58 -16.28 0.09
C ILE A 327 -9.68 -17.16 -0.50
N THR A 328 -10.47 -16.61 -1.41
CA THR A 328 -11.49 -17.37 -2.15
C THR A 328 -10.91 -17.93 -3.44
N VAL A 329 -11.26 -19.17 -3.77
CA VAL A 329 -10.73 -19.86 -4.95
C VAL A 329 -11.84 -20.27 -5.89
N TYR A 330 -11.72 -19.92 -7.17
CA TYR A 330 -12.73 -20.19 -8.19
C TYR A 330 -12.13 -20.93 -9.39
N PRO A 331 -12.97 -21.56 -10.25
CA PRO A 331 -12.53 -21.88 -11.59
C PRO A 331 -12.10 -20.59 -12.31
N ILE A 332 -11.03 -20.61 -13.10
CA ILE A 332 -10.51 -19.44 -13.83
C ILE A 332 -11.53 -18.81 -14.81
N ARG A 333 -12.57 -19.57 -15.17
CA ARG A 333 -13.68 -19.13 -16.04
C ARG A 333 -14.95 -18.76 -15.27
N ALA A 334 -14.88 -18.62 -13.94
CA ALA A 334 -16.01 -18.25 -13.12
C ALA A 334 -16.65 -16.93 -13.60
N SER A 335 -17.97 -16.88 -13.52
CA SER A 335 -18.78 -15.72 -13.94
C SER A 335 -20.12 -15.72 -13.24
N GLY A 336 -20.81 -14.58 -13.25
CA GLY A 336 -22.04 -14.40 -12.50
C GLY A 336 -21.82 -14.66 -11.02
N ASP A 337 -22.83 -15.22 -10.37
CA ASP A 337 -22.85 -15.49 -8.93
C ASP A 337 -22.32 -16.90 -8.61
N THR A 338 -21.12 -17.20 -9.12
CA THR A 338 -20.45 -18.50 -8.95
C THR A 338 -19.83 -18.59 -7.54
N MET A 339 -20.17 -19.64 -6.81
CA MET A 339 -19.58 -19.93 -5.50
C MET A 339 -18.09 -20.29 -5.61
N PRO A 340 -17.28 -19.98 -4.58
CA PRO A 340 -15.90 -20.45 -4.52
C PRO A 340 -15.87 -21.98 -4.39
N LEU A 341 -14.88 -22.60 -5.02
CA LEU A 341 -14.57 -24.03 -4.87
C LEU A 341 -14.12 -24.36 -3.45
N ARG A 342 -13.41 -23.40 -2.84
CA ARG A 342 -12.89 -23.47 -1.47
C ARG A 342 -12.51 -22.06 -1.00
N ILE A 343 -12.39 -21.93 0.31
CA ILE A 343 -12.05 -20.69 0.99
C ILE A 343 -10.95 -21.04 2.00
N ILE A 344 -9.87 -20.27 2.02
CA ILE A 344 -8.86 -20.30 3.08
C ILE A 344 -9.19 -19.14 4.02
N GLU A 345 -9.62 -19.46 5.24
CA GLU A 345 -10.16 -18.49 6.19
C GLU A 345 -10.10 -19.04 7.61
N GLY A 346 -9.85 -18.17 8.59
CA GLY A 346 -9.84 -18.50 10.01
C GLY A 346 -8.55 -18.10 10.71
N ALA A 347 -8.51 -18.23 12.02
CA ALA A 347 -7.41 -17.73 12.85
C ALA A 347 -6.05 -18.38 12.55
N ASP A 348 -6.03 -19.68 12.22
CA ASP A 348 -4.79 -20.41 11.96
C ASP A 348 -4.14 -19.96 10.64
N THR A 349 -4.92 -19.38 9.72
CA THR A 349 -4.41 -18.83 8.45
C THR A 349 -3.48 -17.64 8.65
N GLN A 350 -3.59 -16.93 9.77
CA GLN A 350 -2.85 -15.70 10.06
C GLN A 350 -3.11 -14.55 9.06
N LEU A 351 -4.13 -14.66 8.20
CA LEU A 351 -4.51 -13.62 7.27
C LEU A 351 -4.93 -12.36 8.04
N ASN A 352 -4.40 -11.21 7.63
CA ASN A 352 -4.75 -9.90 8.14
C ASN A 352 -4.41 -8.86 7.07
N TRP A 353 -5.45 -8.32 6.44
CA TRP A 353 -5.35 -7.45 5.26
C TRP A 353 -4.46 -8.07 4.17
N PRO A 354 -4.86 -9.24 3.63
CA PRO A 354 -4.13 -9.88 2.55
C PRO A 354 -4.25 -9.06 1.26
N ALA A 355 -3.17 -8.40 0.87
CA ALA A 355 -3.09 -7.53 -0.30
C ALA A 355 -2.81 -8.36 -1.56
N HIS A 356 -1.64 -8.22 -2.21
CA HIS A 356 -1.33 -8.96 -3.43
C HIS A 356 -1.11 -10.47 -3.23
N ILE A 357 -1.49 -11.23 -4.26
CA ILE A 357 -1.20 -12.65 -4.41
C ILE A 357 -0.22 -12.84 -5.59
N SER A 358 0.79 -13.69 -5.40
CA SER A 358 1.62 -14.23 -6.48
C SER A 358 1.61 -15.75 -6.43
N VAL A 359 1.37 -16.41 -7.57
CA VAL A 359 1.25 -17.87 -7.64
C VAL A 359 2.48 -18.47 -8.31
N ASP A 360 3.15 -19.38 -7.62
CA ASP A 360 4.17 -20.24 -8.20
C ASP A 360 3.49 -21.52 -8.73
N GLU A 361 3.07 -21.48 -9.99
CA GLU A 361 2.42 -22.62 -10.66
C GLU A 361 3.35 -23.83 -10.85
N GLU A 362 4.66 -23.68 -10.70
CA GLU A 362 5.61 -24.79 -10.84
C GLU A 362 5.69 -25.61 -9.55
N HIS A 363 5.64 -24.92 -8.39
CA HIS A 363 5.75 -25.56 -7.08
C HIS A 363 4.40 -25.71 -6.37
N GLY A 364 3.32 -25.15 -6.91
CA GLY A 364 1.98 -25.23 -6.34
C GLY A 364 1.83 -24.39 -5.08
N GLU A 365 2.37 -23.18 -5.09
CA GLU A 365 2.41 -22.29 -3.92
C GLU A 365 1.75 -20.93 -4.21
N VAL A 366 1.09 -20.39 -3.19
CA VAL A 366 0.39 -19.10 -3.22
C VAL A 366 1.05 -18.19 -2.19
N TYR A 367 1.75 -17.16 -2.66
CA TYR A 367 2.42 -16.15 -1.83
C TYR A 367 1.48 -14.96 -1.64
N VAL A 368 1.33 -14.51 -0.40
CA VAL A 368 0.40 -13.44 -0.03
C VAL A 368 1.16 -12.36 0.73
N ALA A 369 1.08 -11.12 0.24
CA ALA A 369 1.50 -9.95 0.98
C ALA A 369 0.47 -9.68 2.08
N ASN A 370 0.85 -9.91 3.35
CA ASN A 370 -0.06 -9.83 4.49
C ASN A 370 0.23 -8.54 5.28
N ASP A 371 -0.35 -7.45 4.80
CA ASP A 371 -0.04 -6.08 5.21
C ASP A 371 -0.16 -5.89 6.72
N GLY A 372 -1.30 -6.29 7.29
CA GLY A 372 -1.64 -6.03 8.69
C GLY A 372 -0.74 -6.71 9.73
N THR A 373 0.16 -7.62 9.31
CA THR A 373 1.09 -8.32 10.22
C THR A 373 2.56 -8.24 9.83
N ASP A 374 2.92 -7.39 8.85
CA ASP A 374 4.30 -7.27 8.34
C ASP A 374 4.90 -8.61 7.90
N ALA A 375 4.14 -9.40 7.12
CA ALA A 375 4.54 -10.76 6.75
C ALA A 375 4.25 -11.11 5.29
N ILE A 376 5.01 -12.07 4.75
CA ILE A 376 4.57 -12.86 3.59
C ILE A 376 4.12 -14.23 4.09
N LEU A 377 2.89 -14.60 3.75
CA LEU A 377 2.33 -15.93 4.02
C LEU A 377 2.39 -16.77 2.76
N VAL A 378 2.69 -18.07 2.91
CA VAL A 378 2.72 -19.02 1.79
C VAL A 378 1.78 -20.17 2.08
N PHE A 379 0.83 -20.38 1.18
CA PHE A 379 -0.12 -21.50 1.19
C PHE A 379 0.14 -22.44 0.01
N GLY A 380 -0.38 -23.66 0.09
CA GLY A 380 -0.46 -24.56 -1.05
C GLY A 380 -1.64 -24.19 -1.96
N VAL A 381 -1.49 -24.41 -3.27
CA VAL A 381 -2.60 -24.19 -4.22
C VAL A 381 -3.83 -25.04 -3.90
N THR A 382 -3.70 -26.16 -3.17
CA THR A 382 -4.82 -27.03 -2.78
C THR A 382 -5.41 -26.73 -1.41
N ASP A 383 -4.86 -25.76 -0.67
CA ASP A 383 -5.26 -25.47 0.71
C ASP A 383 -6.71 -24.98 0.80
N SER A 384 -7.36 -25.30 1.92
CA SER A 384 -8.77 -25.01 2.20
C SER A 384 -9.03 -24.95 3.70
N GLY A 385 -10.00 -24.13 4.10
CA GLY A 385 -10.46 -23.97 5.48
C GLY A 385 -9.49 -23.17 6.34
N ASN A 386 -9.59 -23.38 7.65
CA ASN A 386 -8.71 -22.79 8.65
C ASN A 386 -7.40 -23.59 8.73
N VAL A 387 -6.47 -23.31 7.81
CA VAL A 387 -5.20 -24.01 7.67
C VAL A 387 -4.03 -23.04 7.87
N ALA A 388 -3.02 -23.49 8.60
CA ALA A 388 -1.81 -22.69 8.81
C ALA A 388 -0.99 -22.54 7.52
N PRO A 389 -0.34 -21.39 7.27
CA PRO A 389 0.58 -21.21 6.15
C PRO A 389 1.71 -22.25 6.20
N ALA A 390 2.08 -22.80 5.05
CA ALA A 390 3.23 -23.67 4.90
C ALA A 390 4.53 -22.95 5.25
N ARG A 391 4.62 -21.64 5.00
CA ARG A 391 5.73 -20.77 5.42
C ARG A 391 5.23 -19.39 5.80
N VAL A 392 5.95 -18.78 6.74
CA VAL A 392 5.77 -17.39 7.17
C VAL A 392 7.14 -16.71 7.13
N LEU A 393 7.29 -15.65 6.34
CA LEU A 393 8.46 -14.78 6.31
C LEU A 393 8.11 -13.50 7.07
N LYS A 394 8.68 -13.34 8.27
CA LYS A 394 8.36 -12.26 9.20
C LYS A 394 9.51 -12.06 10.19
N GLY A 395 9.68 -10.82 10.65
CA GLY A 395 10.60 -10.48 11.73
C GLY A 395 11.48 -9.27 11.39
N PRO A 396 12.20 -8.73 12.38
CA PRO A 396 12.94 -7.49 12.20
C PRO A 396 14.09 -7.59 11.18
N LYS A 397 14.73 -8.75 11.01
CA LYS A 397 15.79 -8.93 10.00
C LYS A 397 15.23 -8.98 8.59
N THR A 398 13.97 -9.38 8.42
CA THR A 398 13.33 -9.38 7.10
C THR A 398 13.26 -7.98 6.51
N GLN A 399 13.13 -6.93 7.34
CA GLN A 399 12.85 -5.56 6.90
C GLN A 399 11.52 -5.39 6.15
N ILE A 400 10.60 -6.36 6.28
CA ILE A 400 9.25 -6.24 5.77
C ILE A 400 8.48 -5.26 6.65
N LYS A 401 7.78 -4.30 6.04
CA LYS A 401 6.91 -3.37 6.75
C LYS A 401 5.76 -2.92 5.86
N ASN A 402 4.54 -3.24 6.26
CA ASN A 402 3.32 -3.05 5.49
C ASN A 402 3.48 -3.52 4.03
N PRO A 403 3.72 -4.82 3.81
CA PRO A 403 3.87 -5.37 2.48
C PRO A 403 2.52 -5.37 1.76
N THR A 404 2.44 -4.66 0.64
CA THR A 404 1.24 -4.59 -0.20
C THR A 404 1.43 -5.32 -1.53
N GLY A 405 2.68 -5.42 -2.00
CA GLY A 405 3.04 -6.13 -3.23
C GLY A 405 3.99 -7.30 -3.00
N VAL A 406 3.75 -8.42 -3.69
CA VAL A 406 4.64 -9.59 -3.73
C VAL A 406 4.72 -10.16 -5.14
N TYR A 407 5.91 -10.60 -5.56
CA TYR A 407 6.11 -11.27 -6.84
C TYR A 407 7.10 -12.43 -6.68
N VAL A 408 6.73 -13.62 -7.16
CA VAL A 408 7.63 -14.79 -7.25
C VAL A 408 8.29 -14.87 -8.62
N ASP A 409 9.62 -14.73 -8.65
CA ASP A 409 10.44 -14.93 -9.84
C ASP A 409 10.98 -16.35 -9.84
N THR A 410 10.26 -17.27 -10.49
CA THR A 410 10.65 -18.67 -10.62
C THR A 410 11.88 -18.87 -11.52
N VAL A 411 12.16 -17.93 -12.42
CA VAL A 411 13.32 -18.00 -13.33
C VAL A 411 14.63 -17.80 -12.56
N ASN A 412 14.65 -16.84 -11.62
CA ASN A 412 15.83 -16.55 -10.82
C ASN A 412 15.80 -17.12 -9.40
N ASN A 413 14.71 -17.80 -9.03
CA ASN A 413 14.48 -18.36 -7.70
C ASN A 413 14.46 -17.29 -6.59
N GLU A 414 13.77 -16.18 -6.84
CA GLU A 414 13.71 -15.01 -5.97
C GLU A 414 12.27 -14.63 -5.61
N LEU A 415 12.10 -14.06 -4.42
CA LEU A 415 10.87 -13.44 -3.95
C LEU A 415 11.14 -11.93 -3.82
N VAL A 416 10.32 -11.10 -4.47
CA VAL A 416 10.41 -9.64 -4.37
C VAL A 416 9.18 -9.10 -3.66
N VAL A 417 9.40 -8.24 -2.65
CA VAL A 417 8.36 -7.66 -1.81
C VAL A 417 8.43 -6.14 -1.90
N ALA A 418 7.29 -5.51 -2.22
CA ALA A 418 7.10 -4.06 -2.12
C ALA A 418 6.59 -3.73 -0.71
N ASN A 419 7.32 -2.85 -0.01
CA ASN A 419 6.98 -2.43 1.34
C ASN A 419 6.56 -0.95 1.31
N MET A 420 5.28 -0.72 1.58
CA MET A 420 4.73 0.63 1.64
C MET A 420 5.21 1.36 2.90
N GLY A 421 5.45 0.63 3.99
CA GLY A 421 5.69 1.20 5.31
C GLY A 421 7.13 1.60 5.65
N ASN A 422 8.09 1.48 4.73
CA ASN A 422 9.48 1.82 5.04
C ASN A 422 10.35 2.26 3.85
N HIS A 423 9.75 2.64 2.72
CA HIS A 423 10.47 3.09 1.50
C HIS A 423 11.41 2.03 0.89
N ARG A 424 11.03 0.74 0.96
CA ARG A 424 11.88 -0.36 0.48
C ARG A 424 11.14 -1.33 -0.40
N ALA A 425 11.84 -1.82 -1.41
CA ALA A 425 11.59 -3.16 -1.92
C ALA A 425 12.68 -4.09 -1.39
N THR A 426 12.29 -5.27 -0.95
CA THR A 426 13.19 -6.29 -0.41
C THR A 426 13.14 -7.55 -1.26
N VAL A 427 14.29 -8.18 -1.44
CA VAL A 427 14.43 -9.41 -2.24
C VAL A 427 14.97 -10.53 -1.36
N TYR A 428 14.41 -11.73 -1.50
CA TYR A 428 14.79 -12.92 -0.74
C TYR A 428 15.00 -14.11 -1.68
N PRO A 429 15.64 -15.20 -1.23
CA PRO A 429 15.46 -16.50 -1.86
C PRO A 429 13.96 -16.85 -1.88
N ARG A 430 13.48 -17.47 -2.97
CA ARG A 430 12.06 -17.84 -3.13
C ARG A 430 11.46 -18.55 -1.92
N THR A 431 12.23 -19.45 -1.32
CA THR A 431 11.81 -20.31 -0.21
C THR A 431 12.13 -19.73 1.18
N ALA A 432 12.40 -18.42 1.28
CA ALA A 432 12.70 -17.77 2.55
C ALA A 432 11.55 -17.95 3.57
N GLN A 433 11.92 -18.08 4.84
CA GLN A 433 11.00 -18.32 5.96
C GLN A 433 11.59 -17.76 7.27
N GLY A 434 10.75 -17.60 8.27
CA GLY A 434 11.14 -17.02 9.56
C GLY A 434 11.69 -15.61 9.39
N ASP A 435 12.71 -15.27 10.17
CA ASP A 435 13.35 -13.95 10.19
C ASP A 435 14.56 -13.89 9.22
N THR A 436 14.35 -14.31 7.96
CA THR A 436 15.41 -14.35 6.94
C THR A 436 15.69 -12.94 6.41
N PRO A 437 16.94 -12.44 6.46
CA PRO A 437 17.27 -11.13 5.91
C PRO A 437 17.21 -11.09 4.37
N PRO A 438 16.94 -9.92 3.77
CA PRO A 438 16.92 -9.78 2.33
C PRO A 438 18.31 -9.98 1.73
N ILE A 439 18.39 -10.61 0.57
CA ILE A 439 19.61 -10.71 -0.24
C ILE A 439 19.91 -9.38 -0.95
N ARG A 440 18.88 -8.56 -1.20
CA ARG A 440 19.00 -7.21 -1.76
C ARG A 440 17.88 -6.32 -1.23
N THR A 441 18.19 -5.04 -1.08
CA THR A 441 17.22 -4.00 -0.72
C THR A 441 17.33 -2.84 -1.70
N ILE A 442 16.20 -2.39 -2.23
CA ILE A 442 16.10 -1.16 -3.03
C ILE A 442 15.44 -0.11 -2.15
N ARG A 443 16.15 0.98 -1.83
CA ARG A 443 15.67 2.09 -1.01
C ARG A 443 15.38 3.32 -1.86
N THR A 444 14.37 4.08 -1.48
CA THR A 444 14.05 5.40 -2.08
C THR A 444 14.30 6.56 -1.12
N ALA A 445 14.58 6.26 0.14
CA ALA A 445 14.94 7.22 1.18
C ALA A 445 16.15 6.73 2.00
N ALA A 446 16.74 7.66 2.77
CA ALA A 446 17.82 7.34 3.71
C ALA A 446 17.37 6.23 4.68
N ASP A 447 18.29 5.39 5.12
CA ASP A 447 18.00 4.37 6.13
C ASP A 447 17.39 5.02 7.40
N GLY A 448 16.34 4.41 7.94
CA GLY A 448 15.59 4.92 9.08
C GLY A 448 14.65 6.11 8.79
N THR A 449 14.50 6.55 7.53
CA THR A 449 13.49 7.58 7.20
C THR A 449 12.09 7.03 7.47
N PRO A 450 11.26 7.69 8.29
CA PRO A 450 9.88 7.27 8.51
C PRO A 450 9.04 7.41 7.24
N ALA A 451 8.32 6.34 6.87
CA ALA A 451 7.27 6.43 5.86
C ALA A 451 6.01 6.98 6.51
N LEU A 452 5.48 8.07 5.95
CA LEU A 452 4.28 8.69 6.50
C LEU A 452 3.02 7.88 6.22
N GLN A 453 3.08 7.04 5.18
CA GLN A 453 1.99 6.19 4.70
C GLN A 453 0.71 6.94 4.32
N ILE A 454 0.68 8.27 4.37
CA ILE A 454 -0.47 9.11 4.00
C ILE A 454 -0.86 8.82 2.54
N GLY A 455 -1.86 7.95 2.37
CA GLY A 455 -2.45 7.63 1.08
C GLY A 455 -3.53 8.64 0.71
N ASN A 456 -4.78 8.27 0.97
CA ASN A 456 -5.96 9.09 0.69
C ASN A 456 -6.65 9.53 2.00
N PRO A 457 -6.11 10.53 2.71
CA PRO A 457 -6.65 10.93 4.01
C PRO A 457 -8.06 11.49 3.86
N GLY A 458 -9.06 10.74 4.30
CA GLY A 458 -10.47 11.12 4.20
C GLY A 458 -10.89 12.29 5.11
N ALA A 459 -10.04 12.68 6.07
CA ALA A 459 -10.27 13.81 6.95
C ALA A 459 -8.93 14.45 7.36
N VAL A 460 -8.96 15.73 7.74
CA VAL A 460 -7.84 16.43 8.37
C VAL A 460 -8.37 17.32 9.50
N ALA A 461 -7.61 17.46 10.57
CA ALA A 461 -7.93 18.38 11.66
C ALA A 461 -6.79 19.39 11.87
N TYR A 462 -7.14 20.60 12.31
CA TYR A 462 -6.17 21.61 12.70
C TYR A 462 -6.24 21.82 14.21
N ASP A 463 -5.16 21.50 14.91
CA ASP A 463 -4.98 21.78 16.33
C ASP A 463 -4.41 23.19 16.50
N SER A 464 -5.27 24.14 16.82
CA SER A 464 -4.89 25.55 16.99
C SER A 464 -4.06 25.83 18.23
N LYS A 465 -4.01 24.92 19.21
CA LYS A 465 -3.17 25.08 20.41
C LYS A 465 -1.73 24.71 20.12
N ARG A 466 -1.53 23.66 19.31
CA ARG A 466 -0.20 23.17 18.89
C ARG A 466 0.27 23.74 17.56
N ASP A 467 -0.60 24.41 16.81
CA ASP A 467 -0.38 24.86 15.42
C ASP A 467 -0.02 23.67 14.49
N GLU A 468 -0.77 22.57 14.62
CA GLU A 468 -0.50 21.30 13.95
C GLU A 468 -1.66 20.87 13.04
N LEU A 469 -1.31 20.22 11.93
CA LEU A 469 -2.27 19.49 11.10
C LEU A 469 -2.20 18.01 11.48
N LEU A 470 -3.33 17.48 11.93
CA LEU A 470 -3.52 16.07 12.23
C LEU A 470 -4.12 15.40 10.99
N VAL A 471 -3.38 14.44 10.46
CA VAL A 471 -3.75 13.70 9.26
C VAL A 471 -3.81 12.23 9.67
N PRO A 472 -4.98 11.58 9.61
CA PRO A 472 -5.08 10.15 9.78
C PRO A 472 -4.44 9.47 8.55
N ASN A 473 -3.78 8.35 8.81
CA ASN A 473 -3.46 7.37 7.79
C ASN A 473 -4.44 6.20 7.94
#